data_AF-A0A3S1DAR7-F1
#
_entry.id   AF-A0A3S1DAR7-F1
#
_cell.length_a   1.000
_cell.length_b   1.000
_cell.length_c   1.000
_cell.angle_alpha   90.00
_cell.angle_beta   90.00
_cell.angle_gamma   90.00
#
_symmetry.space_group_name_H-M   'P 1'
#
loop_
_entity.id
_entity.type
_entity.pdbx_description
1 polymer ?
#
loop_
_entity_poly.entity_id
_entity_poly.type
_entity_poly.pdbx_seq_one_letter_code
_entity_poly.pdbx_strand_id
1 'polypeptide(L)' 'GSTAGTIGLAIARIDRIKAALDADLPIMAANIPVTLAIPRWAKFAFPQEAVSAEEA' A
#
# COMPACT_ATOMS: atom_id res chain seq x y z
N GLY A 1 -12.20 6.36 -1.84
CA GLY A 1 -12.21 5.35 -0.75
C GLY A 1 -13.41 5.59 0.13
N SER A 2 -13.66 4.69 1.08
CA SER A 2 -14.69 4.84 2.12
C SER A 2 -14.10 4.54 3.49
N THR A 3 -14.73 5.01 4.57
CA THR A 3 -14.25 4.83 5.95
C THR A 3 -15.40 4.50 6.90
N ALA A 4 -15.08 3.74 7.94
CA ALA A 4 -15.92 3.48 9.10
C ALA A 4 -15.04 3.51 10.36
N GLY A 5 -15.21 4.53 11.20
CA GLY A 5 -14.31 4.77 12.32
C GLY A 5 -12.87 4.96 11.86
N THR A 6 -11.95 4.15 12.37
CA THR A 6 -10.51 4.19 12.06
C THR A 6 -10.10 3.26 10.91
N ILE A 7 -11.06 2.58 10.26
CA ILE A 7 -10.81 1.63 9.19
C ILE A 7 -11.34 2.20 7.87
N GLY A 8 -10.58 2.03 6.79
CA GLY A 8 -10.98 2.50 5.47
C GLY A 8 -10.56 1.59 4.33
N LEU A 9 -11.23 1.77 3.20
CA LEU A 9 -10.87 1.18 1.91
C LEU A 9 -10.32 2.26 0.99
N ALA A 10 -9.14 2.00 0.45
CA ALA A 10 -8.47 2.88 -0.49
C ALA A 10 -8.01 2.10 -1.72
N ILE A 11 -7.99 2.79 -2.86
CA ILE A 11 -7.29 2.30 -4.05
C ILE A 11 -5.87 2.82 -3.93
N ALA A 12 -4.90 1.90 -3.88
CA ALA A 12 -3.50 2.23 -3.73
C ALA A 12 -2.64 1.29 -4.57
N ARG A 13 -1.49 1.81 -4.98
CA ARG A 13 -0.50 1.10 -5.80
C ARG A 13 0.40 0.23 -4.92
N ILE A 14 0.28 -1.08 -5.04
CA ILE A 14 1.02 -2.05 -4.21
C ILE A 14 2.54 -1.94 -4.35
N ASP A 15 3.02 -1.53 -5.53
CA ASP A 15 4.43 -1.27 -5.81
C ASP A 15 4.96 -0.08 -5.02
N ARG A 16 4.18 1.02 -4.96
CA ARG A 16 4.56 2.22 -4.21
C ARG A 16 4.46 2.02 -2.70
N ILE A 17 3.46 1.26 -2.25
CA ILE A 17 3.36 0.88 -0.84
C ILE A 17 4.57 0.05 -0.44
N LYS A 18 4.95 -0.95 -1.25
CA LYS A 18 6.12 -1.78 -0.97
C LYS A 18 7.41 -0.94 -0.93
N ALA A 19 7.63 -0.08 -1.92
CA ALA A 19 8.80 0.81 -1.93
C ALA A 19 8.87 1.74 -0.70
N ALA A 20 7.74 2.27 -0.24
CA ALA A 20 7.70 3.09 0.97
C ALA A 20 7.98 2.25 2.23
N LEU A 21 7.40 1.06 2.34
CA LEU A 21 7.66 0.14 3.45
C LEU A 21 9.15 -0.28 3.49
N ASP A 22 9.76 -0.55 2.33
CA ASP A 22 11.18 -0.91 2.23
C ASP A 22 12.11 0.26 2.55
N ALA A 23 11.63 1.49 2.38
CA ALA A 23 12.35 2.72 2.73
C ALA A 23 12.02 3.24 4.15
N ASP A 24 11.30 2.45 4.97
CA ASP A 24 10.79 2.85 6.29
C ASP A 24 10.00 4.18 6.29
N LEU A 25 9.35 4.50 5.15
CA LEU A 25 8.53 5.68 4.97
C LEU A 25 7.08 5.39 5.38
N PRO A 26 6.51 6.18 6.31
CA PRO A 26 5.13 5.98 6.74
C PRO A 26 4.14 6.36 5.63
N ILE A 27 3.11 5.54 5.45
CA ILE A 27 2.01 5.85 4.52
C ILE A 27 1.07 6.87 5.15
N MET A 28 0.79 7.95 4.43
CA MET A 28 -0.04 9.06 4.92
C MET A 28 -1.41 9.10 4.23
N ALA A 29 -2.45 9.34 5.03
CA ALA A 29 -3.76 9.78 4.56
C ALA A 29 -3.98 11.23 5.02
N ALA A 30 -3.81 12.18 4.09
CA ALA A 30 -3.61 13.59 4.41
C ALA A 30 -2.43 13.76 5.39
N ASN A 31 -2.70 14.07 6.66
CA ASN A 31 -1.67 14.28 7.70
C ASN A 31 -1.67 13.17 8.77
N ILE A 32 -2.35 12.06 8.50
CA ILE A 32 -2.50 10.96 9.47
C ILE A 32 -1.73 9.75 8.94
N PRO A 33 -0.76 9.20 9.70
CA PRO A 33 -0.11 7.95 9.33
C PRO A 33 -1.13 6.80 9.40
N VAL A 34 -1.14 5.96 8.37
CA VAL A 34 -2.04 4.81 8.27
C VAL A 34 -1.26 3.55 7.98
N THR A 35 -1.76 2.42 8.48
CA THR A 35 -1.24 1.09 8.16
C THR A 35 -2.09 0.46 7.08
N LEU A 36 -1.45 -0.16 6.10
CA LEU A 36 -2.13 -0.90 5.04
C LEU A 36 -1.98 -2.40 5.29
N ALA A 37 -3.09 -3.14 5.16
CA ALA A 37 -3.10 -4.58 5.23
C ALA A 37 -3.84 -5.14 4.02
N ILE A 38 -3.30 -6.21 3.44
CA ILE A 38 -4.00 -6.98 2.42
C ILE A 38 -4.97 -7.94 3.15
N PRO A 39 -6.28 -7.87 2.87
CA PRO A 39 -7.24 -8.76 3.51
C PRO A 39 -6.94 -10.23 3.17
N ARG A 40 -7.19 -11.15 4.11
CA ARG A 40 -6.90 -12.59 3.94
C ARG A 40 -7.59 -13.25 2.74
N TRP A 41 -8.69 -12.68 2.27
CA TRP A 41 -9.46 -13.17 1.12
C TRP A 41 -8.91 -12.67 -0.24
N ALA A 42 -8.02 -11.68 -0.24
CA ALA A 42 -7.46 -11.12 -1.46
C ALA A 42 -6.51 -12.13 -2.14
N LYS A 43 -6.61 -12.24 -3.46
CA LYS A 43 -5.73 -13.10 -4.29
C LYS A 43 -4.48 -12.38 -4.79
N PHE A 44 -4.14 -11.23 -4.21
CA PHE A 44 -2.94 -10.46 -4.54
C PHE A 44 -2.07 -10.31 -3.30
N ALA A 45 -0.77 -10.17 -3.50
CA ALA A 45 0.22 -9.93 -2.46
C ALA A 45 1.07 -8.71 -2.84
N PHE A 46 1.84 -8.18 -1.88
CA PHE A 46 2.88 -7.21 -2.24
C PHE A 46 3.91 -7.86 -3.17
N PRO A 47 4.44 -7.12 -4.15
CA PRO A 47 5.50 -7.63 -5.00
C PRO A 47 6.73 -7.99 -4.13
N GLN A 48 7.35 -9.14 -4.40
CA GLN A 48 8.53 -9.59 -3.65
C GLN A 48 9.81 -8.88 -4.11
N GLU A 49 9.84 -8.39 -5.35
CA GLU A 49 10.88 -7.52 -5.89
C GLU A 49 10.25 -6.25 -6.45
N ALA A 50 10.91 -5.11 -6.23
CA ALA A 50 10.57 -3.88 -6.94
C ALA A 50 10.85 -4.10 -8.43
N VAL A 51 9.81 -4.41 -9.19
CA VAL A 51 9.91 -4.47 -10.65
C VAL A 51 10.23 -3.05 -11.11
N SER A 52 11.50 -2.81 -11.43
CA SER A 52 11.93 -1.56 -12.04
C SER A 52 11.20 -1.47 -13.37
N ALA A 53 10.31 -0.50 -13.51
CA ALA A 53 9.57 -0.27 -14.73
C ALA A 53 10.47 0.46 -15.75
N GLU A 54 11.53 -0.21 -16.17
CA GLU A 54 12.28 0.13 -17.37
C GLU A 54 12.52 -1.16 -18.15
N GLU A 55 11.60 -1.47 -19.05
CA GLU A 55 11.88 -2.18 -20.30
C GLU A 55 10.75 -1.95 -21.30
N ALA A 56 11.17 -1.48 -22.49
CA ALA A 56 10.46 -1.22 -23.76
C ALA A 56 9.70 0.10 -23.95
#